data_AF-A0A2J8J640-F1
#
_entry.id   AF-A0A2J8J640-F1
#
_cell.length_a   1.000
_cell.length_b   1.000
_cell.length_c   1.000
_cell.angle_alpha   90.00
_cell.angle_beta   90.00
_cell.angle_gamma   90.00
#
_symmetry.space_group_name_H-M   'P 1'
#
loop_
_entity.id
_entity.type
_entity.pdbx_description
1 polymer ?
#
loop_
_entity_poly.entity_id
_entity_poly.type
_entity_poly.pdbx_seq_one_letter_code
_entity_poly.pdbx_strand_id
1 'polypeptide(L)'
;MRALAVLSVTLVMACTEAFFPFISRGKELLWGKPEESRVSSVLEESKRLVDTAMYATMQRNLKKRGILSPAQLLSFSKLPEPTSGVIARAAEIMETSIQAMKRKVNLKTQQSQHPTDALSEDLLSIIANMSGCLPYMLPPKCPNTCLANKYRPITGACNNRDHPRWGASNTALARWLPPVYEDGFSQPRGWNPGFLYNGFPLPPVREVTRHVIQVSNEVVTDDDRYSDLLMAWGQYIDHDIAFTPQSTSKAAFGGGADCQMTCENQNPCFPIQ
;
A
#
# COMPACT_ATOMS: atom_id res chain seq x y z
N MET A 1 -11.63 -69.78 14.69
CA MET A 1 -11.73 -68.46 15.36
C MET A 1 -10.63 -67.45 15.00
N ARG A 2 -9.50 -67.83 14.37
CA ARG A 2 -8.41 -66.87 14.05
C ARG A 2 -8.58 -66.08 12.74
N ALA A 3 -9.31 -66.60 11.74
CA ALA A 3 -9.48 -65.94 10.44
C ALA A 3 -10.46 -64.75 10.45
N LEU A 4 -11.53 -64.82 11.25
CA LEU A 4 -12.52 -63.75 11.39
C LEU A 4 -11.97 -62.50 12.11
N ALA A 5 -11.02 -62.68 13.03
CA ALA A 5 -10.35 -61.57 13.72
C ALA A 5 -9.39 -60.81 12.79
N VAL A 6 -8.71 -61.50 11.87
CA VAL A 6 -7.78 -60.86 10.93
C VAL A 6 -8.54 -60.05 9.87
N LEU A 7 -9.66 -60.57 9.36
CA LEU A 7 -10.52 -59.87 8.38
C LEU A 7 -11.19 -58.62 8.96
N SER A 8 -11.56 -58.65 10.24
CA SER A 8 -12.15 -57.47 10.91
C SER A 8 -11.10 -56.39 11.18
N VAL A 9 -9.87 -56.77 11.54
CA VAL A 9 -8.77 -55.80 11.71
C VAL A 9 -8.34 -55.17 10.38
N THR A 10 -8.24 -55.93 9.29
CA THR A 10 -7.90 -55.36 7.98
C THR A 10 -8.98 -54.44 7.41
N LEU A 11 -10.26 -54.75 7.64
CA LEU A 11 -11.37 -53.88 7.20
C LEU A 11 -11.39 -52.55 7.97
N VAL A 12 -11.12 -52.58 9.29
CA VAL A 12 -11.06 -51.36 10.11
C VAL A 12 -9.83 -50.50 9.76
N MET A 13 -8.68 -51.11 9.46
CA MET A 13 -7.49 -50.38 9.00
C MET A 13 -7.70 -49.76 7.61
N ALA A 14 -8.33 -50.48 6.68
CA ALA A 14 -8.64 -49.94 5.35
C ALA A 14 -9.69 -48.81 5.41
N CYS A 15 -10.69 -48.91 6.29
CA CYS A 15 -11.66 -47.84 6.49
C CYS A 15 -11.04 -46.60 7.15
N THR A 16 -10.10 -46.76 8.07
CA THR A 16 -9.41 -45.61 8.70
C THR A 16 -8.49 -44.90 7.72
N GLU A 17 -7.73 -45.62 6.88
CA GLU A 17 -6.86 -44.98 5.89
C GLU A 17 -7.61 -44.34 4.70
N ALA A 18 -8.81 -44.82 4.34
CA ALA A 18 -9.60 -44.24 3.26
C ALA A 18 -10.51 -43.07 3.71
N PHE A 19 -11.12 -43.16 4.91
CA PHE A 19 -12.09 -42.16 5.37
C PHE A 19 -11.43 -40.95 6.06
N PHE A 20 -10.32 -41.11 6.78
CA PHE A 20 -9.67 -39.97 7.44
C PHE A 20 -9.16 -38.89 6.46
N PRO A 21 -8.50 -39.24 5.34
CA PRO A 21 -8.08 -38.24 4.37
C PRO A 21 -9.26 -37.53 3.72
N PHE A 22 -10.36 -38.25 3.48
CA PHE A 22 -11.56 -37.68 2.84
C PHE A 22 -12.32 -36.72 3.75
N ILE A 23 -12.45 -37.05 5.04
CA ILE A 23 -13.05 -36.16 6.05
C ILE A 23 -12.15 -34.94 6.31
N SER A 24 -10.82 -35.11 6.36
CA SER A 24 -9.89 -33.99 6.55
C SER A 24 -9.90 -33.04 5.35
N ARG A 25 -9.95 -33.58 4.13
CA ARG A 25 -10.04 -32.81 2.88
C ARG A 25 -11.39 -32.09 2.74
N GLY A 26 -12.47 -32.70 3.23
CA GLY A 26 -13.79 -32.08 3.31
C GLY A 26 -13.86 -30.92 4.32
N LYS A 27 -13.14 -31.03 5.46
CA LYS A 27 -13.01 -29.93 6.43
C LYS A 27 -12.15 -28.77 5.91
N GLU A 28 -11.06 -29.04 5.20
CA GLU A 28 -10.26 -27.99 4.53
C GLU A 28 -11.05 -27.24 3.46
N LEU A 29 -11.92 -27.94 2.71
CA LEU A 29 -12.77 -27.35 1.67
C LEU A 29 -13.91 -26.49 2.23
N LEU A 30 -14.40 -26.80 3.45
CA LEU A 30 -15.54 -26.12 4.07
C LEU A 30 -15.13 -25.00 5.05
N TRP A 31 -13.97 -25.09 5.69
CA TRP A 31 -13.53 -24.14 6.72
C TRP A 31 -12.27 -23.32 6.36
N GLY A 32 -11.65 -23.56 5.20
CA GLY A 32 -10.38 -22.95 4.82
C GLY A 32 -9.23 -23.38 5.74
N LYS A 33 -7.98 -23.11 5.35
CA LYS A 33 -6.86 -23.36 6.27
C LYS A 33 -6.99 -22.43 7.49
N PRO A 34 -6.58 -22.83 8.70
CA PRO A 34 -6.62 -21.97 9.89
C PRO A 34 -5.91 -20.63 9.69
N GLU A 35 -4.88 -20.62 8.84
CA GLU A 35 -4.18 -19.40 8.45
C GLU A 35 -5.02 -18.49 7.54
N GLU A 36 -5.71 -19.02 6.53
CA GLU A 36 -6.60 -18.24 5.65
C GLU A 36 -7.74 -17.58 6.44
N SER A 37 -8.33 -18.31 7.40
CA SER A 37 -9.37 -17.76 8.29
C SER A 37 -8.84 -16.58 9.13
N ARG A 38 -7.62 -16.70 9.66
CA ARG A 38 -6.97 -15.63 10.43
C ARG A 38 -6.64 -14.42 9.55
N VAL A 39 -6.15 -14.65 8.34
CA VAL A 39 -5.82 -13.60 7.35
C VAL A 39 -7.07 -12.86 6.95
N SER A 40 -8.15 -13.59 6.65
CA SER A 40 -9.47 -13.03 6.33
C SER A 40 -9.97 -12.06 7.42
N SER A 41 -9.88 -12.46 8.70
CA SER A 41 -10.30 -11.58 9.80
C SER A 41 -9.53 -10.26 9.87
N VAL A 42 -8.21 -10.29 9.60
CA VAL A 42 -7.34 -9.11 9.62
C VAL A 42 -7.62 -8.21 8.42
N LEU A 43 -7.84 -8.79 7.25
CA LEU A 43 -8.20 -8.05 6.05
C LEU A 43 -9.54 -7.37 6.16
N GLU A 44 -10.57 -8.04 6.70
CA GLU A 44 -11.89 -7.42 6.90
C GLU A 44 -11.83 -6.27 7.90
N GLU A 45 -11.06 -6.42 8.98
CA GLU A 45 -10.80 -5.33 9.92
C GLU A 45 -10.09 -4.15 9.23
N SER A 46 -9.02 -4.43 8.48
CA SER A 46 -8.23 -3.41 7.76
C SER A 46 -9.07 -2.69 6.71
N LYS A 47 -9.88 -3.44 5.95
CA LYS A 47 -10.83 -2.90 4.98
C LYS A 47 -11.83 -1.96 5.63
N ARG A 48 -12.41 -2.35 6.76
CA ARG A 48 -13.33 -1.50 7.51
C ARG A 48 -12.67 -0.20 7.97
N LEU A 49 -11.43 -0.26 8.48
CA LEU A 49 -10.69 0.93 8.92
C LEU A 49 -10.45 1.90 7.76
N VAL A 50 -9.92 1.40 6.64
CA VAL A 50 -9.67 2.20 5.43
C VAL A 50 -10.96 2.79 4.89
N ASP A 51 -12.02 1.97 4.73
CA ASP A 51 -13.31 2.42 4.20
C ASP A 51 -13.95 3.49 5.07
N THR A 52 -13.90 3.33 6.40
CA THR A 52 -14.44 4.31 7.34
C THR A 52 -13.71 5.64 7.24
N ALA A 53 -12.38 5.63 7.16
CA ALA A 53 -11.57 6.84 7.05
C ALA A 53 -11.74 7.54 5.68
N MET A 54 -11.80 6.77 4.60
CA MET A 54 -12.12 7.29 3.27
C MET A 54 -13.52 7.88 3.21
N TYR A 55 -14.52 7.21 3.81
CA TYR A 55 -15.89 7.71 3.90
C TYR A 55 -15.96 9.01 4.71
N ALA A 56 -15.28 9.09 5.86
CA ALA A 56 -15.21 10.32 6.66
C ALA A 56 -14.61 11.48 5.85
N THR A 57 -13.55 11.19 5.07
CA THR A 57 -12.92 12.16 4.16
C THR A 57 -13.90 12.63 3.07
N MET A 58 -14.62 11.71 2.43
CA MET A 58 -15.64 12.02 1.44
C MET A 58 -16.74 12.92 2.03
N GLN A 59 -17.29 12.55 3.19
CA GLN A 59 -18.33 13.34 3.88
C GLN A 59 -17.85 14.74 4.21
N ARG A 60 -16.62 14.88 4.70
CA ARG A 60 -16.00 16.18 4.94
C ARG A 60 -15.90 17.01 3.67
N ASN A 61 -15.44 16.42 2.58
CA ASN A 61 -15.32 17.11 1.30
C ASN A 61 -16.69 17.55 0.76
N LEU A 62 -17.74 16.73 0.93
CA LEU A 62 -19.11 17.10 0.57
C LEU A 62 -19.61 18.30 1.39
N LYS A 63 -19.35 18.32 2.70
CA LYS A 63 -19.71 19.45 3.58
C LYS A 63 -18.94 20.74 3.25
N LYS A 64 -17.71 20.63 2.72
CA LYS A 64 -16.88 21.78 2.30
C LYS A 64 -17.29 22.38 0.95
N ARG A 65 -18.28 21.83 0.22
CA ARG A 65 -18.76 22.35 -1.08
C ARG A 65 -19.51 23.70 -1.03
N GLY A 66 -19.34 24.50 0.03
CA GLY A 66 -19.69 25.92 0.00
C GLY A 66 -18.75 26.71 -0.93
N ILE A 67 -19.07 28.00 -1.17
CA ILE A 67 -18.46 28.95 -2.14
C ILE A 67 -17.08 28.49 -2.65
N LEU A 68 -17.03 28.06 -3.91
CA LEU A 68 -15.83 27.55 -4.57
C LEU A 68 -14.83 28.70 -4.79
N SER A 69 -13.71 28.67 -4.08
CA SER A 69 -12.56 29.52 -4.39
C SER A 69 -11.93 29.11 -5.74
N PRO A 70 -11.26 30.04 -6.46
CA PRO A 70 -10.49 29.69 -7.66
C PRO A 70 -9.47 28.57 -7.42
N ALA A 71 -8.85 28.54 -6.24
CA ALA A 71 -7.93 27.47 -5.84
C ALA A 71 -8.61 26.10 -5.75
N GLN A 72 -9.85 26.05 -5.25
CA GLN A 72 -10.63 24.80 -5.21
C GLN A 72 -11.04 24.34 -6.61
N LEU A 73 -11.39 25.27 -7.51
CA LEU A 73 -11.70 24.94 -8.91
C LEU A 73 -10.49 24.33 -9.63
N LEU A 74 -9.30 24.91 -9.44
CA LEU A 74 -8.05 24.38 -10.00
C LEU A 74 -7.57 23.08 -9.32
N SER A 75 -8.12 22.73 -8.16
CA SER A 75 -7.79 21.48 -7.47
C SER A 75 -8.57 20.26 -7.98
N PHE A 76 -9.68 20.44 -8.72
CA PHE A 76 -10.48 19.32 -9.24
C PHE A 76 -9.69 18.43 -10.20
N SER A 77 -8.82 19.02 -11.03
CA SER A 77 -7.93 18.26 -11.92
C SER A 77 -6.86 17.45 -11.17
N LYS A 78 -6.68 17.69 -9.86
CA LYS A 78 -5.74 16.97 -8.99
C LYS A 78 -6.38 15.82 -8.22
N LEU A 79 -7.67 15.57 -8.40
CA LEU A 79 -8.33 14.40 -7.80
C LEU A 79 -8.01 13.16 -8.64
N PRO A 80 -7.73 12.01 -7.99
CA PRO A 80 -7.47 10.77 -8.71
C PRO A 80 -8.70 10.37 -9.52
N GLU A 81 -8.46 9.94 -10.76
CA GLU A 81 -9.44 9.31 -11.62
C GLU A 81 -9.98 8.02 -10.95
N PRO A 82 -11.24 7.60 -11.21
CA PRO A 82 -11.87 6.52 -10.44
C PRO A 82 -11.06 5.22 -10.36
N THR A 83 -10.42 4.80 -11.46
CA THR A 83 -9.56 3.61 -11.48
C THR A 83 -8.35 3.79 -10.55
N SER A 84 -7.72 4.95 -10.60
CA SER A 84 -6.61 5.31 -9.70
C SER A 84 -7.04 5.31 -8.23
N GLY A 85 -8.27 5.76 -7.95
CA GLY A 85 -8.87 5.68 -6.61
C GLY A 85 -9.09 4.25 -6.11
N VAL A 86 -9.52 3.34 -6.98
CA VAL A 86 -9.67 1.91 -6.64
C VAL A 86 -8.30 1.27 -6.33
N ILE A 87 -7.29 1.58 -7.14
CA ILE A 87 -5.91 1.10 -6.94
C ILE A 87 -5.34 1.62 -5.62
N ALA A 88 -5.49 2.92 -5.35
CA ALA A 88 -5.05 3.54 -4.10
C ALA A 88 -5.73 2.87 -2.90
N ARG A 89 -7.05 2.71 -2.93
CA ARG A 89 -7.79 2.01 -1.87
C ARG A 89 -7.28 0.59 -1.64
N ALA A 90 -7.07 -0.18 -2.71
CA ALA A 90 -6.56 -1.55 -2.60
C ALA A 90 -5.17 -1.56 -1.94
N ALA A 91 -4.29 -0.62 -2.31
CA ALA A 91 -2.96 -0.49 -1.73
C ALA A 91 -3.00 -0.14 -0.23
N GLU A 92 -3.88 0.78 0.19
CA GLU A 92 -4.06 1.14 1.61
C GLU A 92 -4.54 -0.05 2.44
N ILE A 93 -5.46 -0.87 1.89
CA ILE A 93 -5.92 -2.10 2.54
C ILE A 93 -4.78 -3.11 2.65
N MET A 94 -4.00 -3.29 1.58
CA MET A 94 -2.86 -4.20 1.56
C MET A 94 -1.83 -3.81 2.63
N GLU A 95 -1.41 -2.55 2.66
CA GLU A 95 -0.43 -2.06 3.63
C GLU A 95 -0.94 -2.18 5.07
N THR A 96 -2.16 -1.71 5.34
CA THR A 96 -2.79 -1.81 6.67
C THR A 96 -2.87 -3.27 7.14
N SER A 97 -3.23 -4.18 6.23
CA SER A 97 -3.29 -5.62 6.51
C SER A 97 -1.91 -6.20 6.81
N ILE A 98 -0.88 -5.85 6.04
CA ILE A 98 0.49 -6.32 6.28
C ILE A 98 1.02 -5.81 7.63
N GLN A 99 0.80 -4.55 7.96
CA GLN A 99 1.18 -3.99 9.27
C GLN A 99 0.46 -4.70 10.42
N ALA A 100 -0.85 -4.93 10.30
CA ALA A 100 -1.63 -5.64 11.31
C ALA A 100 -1.17 -7.10 11.48
N MET A 101 -0.87 -7.79 10.37
CA MET A 101 -0.33 -9.16 10.39
C MET A 101 1.04 -9.21 11.06
N LYS A 102 1.96 -8.30 10.71
CA LYS A 102 3.28 -8.21 11.35
C LYS A 102 3.18 -8.01 12.86
N ARG A 103 2.31 -7.10 13.32
CA ARG A 103 2.06 -6.90 14.76
C ARG A 103 1.56 -8.18 15.44
N LYS A 104 0.60 -8.89 14.84
CA LYS A 104 0.07 -10.16 15.38
C LYS A 104 1.10 -11.29 15.38
N VAL A 105 2.01 -11.32 14.42
CA VAL A 105 3.14 -12.28 14.40
C VAL A 105 4.13 -11.94 15.49
N ASN A 106 4.59 -10.69 15.58
CA ASN A 106 5.56 -10.25 16.60
C ASN A 106 5.05 -10.50 18.03
N LEU A 107 3.77 -10.27 18.30
CA LEU A 107 3.16 -10.59 19.60
C LEU A 107 3.21 -12.10 19.93
N LYS A 108 3.23 -12.99 18.94
CA LYS A 108 3.41 -14.44 19.13
C LYS A 108 4.90 -14.81 19.22
N THR A 109 5.74 -14.14 18.45
CA THR A 109 7.19 -14.38 18.33
C THR A 109 7.98 -13.71 19.45
N GLN A 110 7.38 -12.96 20.38
CA GLN A 110 8.03 -12.59 21.64
C GLN A 110 8.43 -13.80 22.52
N GLN A 111 8.21 -15.04 22.06
CA GLN A 111 8.83 -16.28 22.56
C GLN A 111 10.08 -16.76 21.77
N SER A 112 10.51 -16.12 20.67
CA SER A 112 11.75 -16.47 19.95
C SER A 112 12.40 -15.29 19.23
N GLN A 113 13.66 -14.98 19.59
CA GLN A 113 14.48 -13.89 19.07
C GLN A 113 15.17 -14.23 17.73
N HIS A 114 14.44 -14.60 16.67
CA HIS A 114 15.05 -14.85 15.35
C HIS A 114 14.53 -13.93 14.23
N PRO A 115 15.41 -13.45 13.32
CA PRO A 115 15.12 -12.41 12.35
C PRO A 115 14.52 -13.00 11.07
N THR A 116 13.32 -13.56 11.19
CA THR A 116 12.44 -13.86 10.05
C THR A 116 11.13 -13.09 10.22
N ASP A 117 11.25 -11.76 10.37
CA ASP A 117 10.15 -10.80 10.50
C ASP A 117 9.39 -10.55 9.17
N ALA A 118 9.66 -11.36 8.15
CA ALA A 118 9.00 -11.31 6.86
C ALA A 118 7.83 -12.29 6.83
N LEU A 119 6.63 -11.78 6.49
CA LEU A 119 5.50 -12.63 6.14
C LEU A 119 5.89 -13.50 4.94
N SER A 120 5.50 -14.78 4.93
CA SER A 120 5.76 -15.69 3.81
C SER A 120 5.19 -15.15 2.49
N GLU A 121 5.80 -15.48 1.36
CA GLU A 121 5.32 -15.07 0.03
C GLU A 121 3.86 -15.49 -0.23
N ASP A 122 3.47 -16.70 0.19
CA ASP A 122 2.10 -17.20 0.06
C ASP A 122 1.11 -16.31 0.80
N LEU A 123 1.45 -15.91 2.02
CA LEU A 123 0.64 -15.01 2.83
C LEU A 123 0.53 -13.61 2.18
N LEU A 124 1.63 -13.08 1.65
CA LEU A 124 1.62 -11.80 0.93
C LEU A 124 0.75 -11.88 -0.33
N SER A 125 0.77 -13.01 -1.04
CA SER A 125 -0.07 -13.27 -2.21
C SER A 125 -1.56 -13.31 -1.84
N ILE A 126 -1.91 -14.00 -0.74
CA ILE A 126 -3.29 -14.01 -0.22
C ILE A 126 -3.74 -12.59 0.14
N ILE A 127 -2.90 -11.82 0.83
CA ILE A 127 -3.23 -10.43 1.20
C ILE A 127 -3.41 -9.57 -0.05
N ALA A 128 -2.51 -9.65 -1.03
CA ALA A 128 -2.61 -8.90 -2.27
C ALA A 128 -3.87 -9.25 -3.07
N ASN A 129 -4.27 -10.52 -3.08
CA ASN A 129 -5.50 -10.96 -3.74
C ASN A 129 -6.74 -10.41 -3.03
N MET A 130 -6.83 -10.59 -1.72
CA MET A 130 -7.97 -10.19 -0.91
C MET A 130 -8.11 -8.66 -0.76
N SER A 131 -7.00 -7.92 -0.79
CA SER A 131 -7.03 -6.45 -0.79
C SER A 131 -7.50 -5.85 -2.12
N GLY A 132 -7.43 -6.63 -3.20
CA GLY A 132 -7.70 -6.17 -4.57
C GLY A 132 -6.48 -5.59 -5.30
N CYS A 133 -5.27 -5.70 -4.75
CA CYS A 133 -4.04 -5.25 -5.41
C CYS A 133 -3.58 -6.19 -6.51
N LEU A 134 -3.81 -7.51 -6.36
CA LEU A 134 -3.24 -8.53 -7.23
C LEU A 134 -3.52 -8.30 -8.73
N PRO A 135 -4.74 -7.93 -9.18
CA PRO A 135 -4.98 -7.65 -10.59
C PRO A 135 -4.09 -6.56 -11.18
N TYR A 136 -3.74 -5.55 -10.39
CA TYR A 136 -2.84 -4.46 -10.80
C TYR A 136 -1.36 -4.86 -10.68
N MET A 137 -1.06 -5.92 -9.93
CA MET A 137 0.26 -6.56 -9.78
C MET A 137 0.51 -7.72 -10.75
N LEU A 138 -0.45 -8.14 -11.59
CA LEU A 138 -0.26 -9.08 -12.71
C LEU A 138 -0.18 -8.43 -14.11
N PRO A 139 0.66 -8.92 -15.05
CA PRO A 139 0.83 -8.27 -16.36
C PRO A 139 -0.51 -8.19 -17.11
N PRO A 140 -0.87 -7.04 -17.70
CA PRO A 140 -2.11 -6.92 -18.45
C PRO A 140 -2.03 -7.72 -19.76
N LYS A 141 -3.19 -8.14 -20.27
CA LYS A 141 -3.28 -8.71 -21.62
C LYS A 141 -3.16 -7.61 -22.65
N CYS A 142 -2.17 -7.71 -23.53
CA CYS A 142 -1.95 -6.73 -24.59
C CYS A 142 -2.85 -6.99 -25.80
N PRO A 143 -3.66 -6.00 -26.24
CA PRO A 143 -4.49 -6.15 -27.42
C PRO A 143 -3.64 -6.24 -28.68
N ASN A 144 -3.86 -7.26 -29.51
CA ASN A 144 -3.22 -7.40 -30.82
C ASN A 144 -4.16 -6.92 -31.93
N THR A 145 -4.45 -5.61 -31.94
CA THR A 145 -5.28 -4.98 -32.98
C THR A 145 -4.44 -4.00 -33.80
N CYS A 146 -4.91 -3.67 -35.00
CA CYS A 146 -4.23 -2.67 -35.86
C CYS A 146 -4.03 -1.33 -35.13
N LEU A 147 -5.02 -0.89 -34.35
CA LEU A 147 -4.94 0.35 -33.58
C LEU A 147 -3.93 0.26 -32.42
N ALA A 148 -3.95 -0.84 -31.66
CA ALA A 148 -3.02 -1.05 -30.55
C ALA A 148 -1.56 -1.19 -31.00
N ASN A 149 -1.33 -1.70 -32.21
CA ASN A 149 0.00 -1.80 -32.80
C ASN A 149 0.51 -0.47 -33.37
N LYS A 150 -0.37 0.51 -33.62
CA LYS A 150 -0.01 1.80 -34.24
C LYS A 150 0.13 2.94 -33.23
N TYR A 151 -0.66 2.93 -32.15
CA TYR A 151 -0.74 4.03 -31.20
C TYR A 151 -0.40 3.60 -29.78
N ARG A 152 0.16 4.54 -29.01
CA ARG A 152 0.47 4.32 -27.60
C ARG A 152 -0.83 4.23 -26.79
N PRO A 153 -0.99 3.22 -25.93
CA PRO A 153 -2.08 3.21 -24.97
C PRO A 153 -1.94 4.38 -23.99
N ILE A 154 -3.06 4.98 -23.59
CA ILE A 154 -3.10 6.10 -22.63
C ILE A 154 -2.43 5.74 -21.29
N THR A 155 -2.53 4.48 -20.88
CA THR A 155 -1.93 3.99 -19.63
C THR A 155 -0.44 3.71 -19.74
N GLY A 156 0.16 3.79 -20.93
CA GLY A 156 1.55 3.36 -21.18
C GLY A 156 1.78 1.85 -21.15
N ALA A 157 0.78 1.05 -20.75
CA ALA A 157 0.87 -0.41 -20.74
C ALA A 157 1.14 -0.97 -22.15
N CYS A 158 1.76 -2.14 -22.22
CA CYS A 158 2.12 -2.85 -23.44
C CYS A 158 3.10 -2.11 -24.37
N ASN A 159 3.73 -1.01 -23.90
CA ASN A 159 4.79 -0.36 -24.67
C ASN A 159 5.99 -1.29 -24.86
N ASN A 160 6.44 -1.92 -23.77
CA ASN A 160 7.40 -3.02 -23.82
C ASN A 160 6.64 -4.35 -23.97
N ARG A 161 7.00 -5.15 -25.00
CA ARG A 161 6.29 -6.39 -25.36
C ARG A 161 6.58 -7.54 -24.39
N ASP A 162 7.80 -7.60 -23.87
CA ASP A 162 8.23 -8.66 -22.93
C ASP A 162 7.84 -8.31 -21.49
N HIS A 163 7.78 -7.01 -21.19
CA HIS A 163 7.41 -6.48 -19.89
C HIS A 163 6.28 -5.43 -20.01
N PRO A 164 5.02 -5.85 -20.22
CA PRO A 164 3.89 -4.97 -20.52
C PRO A 164 3.54 -3.87 -19.51
N ARG A 165 4.24 -3.78 -18.38
CA ARG A 165 4.01 -2.75 -17.35
C ARG A 165 5.14 -1.75 -17.17
N TRP A 166 6.28 -1.96 -17.79
CA TRP A 166 7.37 -1.01 -17.68
C TRP A 166 6.94 0.34 -18.27
N GLY A 167 6.94 1.37 -17.43
CA GLY A 167 6.48 2.72 -17.78
C GLY A 167 4.95 2.89 -17.82
N ALA A 168 4.17 1.90 -17.37
CA ALA A 168 2.72 2.06 -17.26
C ALA A 168 2.35 2.92 -16.04
N SER A 169 1.30 3.74 -16.18
CA SER A 169 0.75 4.55 -15.08
C SER A 169 0.13 3.67 -13.98
N ASN A 170 -0.02 4.24 -12.77
CA ASN A 170 -0.53 3.54 -11.59
C ASN A 170 0.26 2.26 -11.23
N THR A 171 1.56 2.25 -11.50
CA THR A 171 2.49 1.21 -11.05
C THR A 171 3.46 1.78 -10.02
N ALA A 172 4.07 0.91 -9.22
CA ALA A 172 5.04 1.33 -8.22
C ALA A 172 6.28 1.95 -8.88
N LEU A 173 6.80 3.03 -8.29
CA LEU A 173 8.06 3.63 -8.72
C LEU A 173 9.22 2.63 -8.60
N ALA A 174 10.12 2.65 -9.58
CA ALA A 174 11.31 1.82 -9.56
C ALA A 174 12.21 2.20 -8.37
N ARG A 175 12.75 1.18 -7.68
CA ARG A 175 13.71 1.37 -6.60
C ARG A 175 15.10 0.99 -7.11
N TRP A 176 15.98 1.98 -7.25
CA TRP A 176 17.39 1.75 -7.63
C TRP A 176 18.24 1.27 -6.45
N LEU A 177 17.81 1.57 -5.23
CA LEU A 177 18.41 1.10 -3.98
C LEU A 177 17.32 0.49 -3.08
N PRO A 178 17.68 -0.41 -2.17
CA PRO A 178 16.74 -0.92 -1.16
C PRO A 178 16.09 0.23 -0.38
N PRO A 179 14.77 0.17 -0.12
CA PRO A 179 14.10 1.18 0.69
C PRO A 179 14.61 1.16 2.13
N VAL A 180 14.63 2.33 2.77
CA VAL A 180 15.03 2.43 4.19
C VAL A 180 13.92 3.10 4.99
N TYR A 181 13.23 2.28 5.77
CA TYR A 181 12.18 2.67 6.70
C TYR A 181 12.64 2.42 8.14
N GLU A 182 12.09 3.15 9.09
CA GLU A 182 12.46 3.07 10.51
C GLU A 182 12.11 1.70 11.12
N ASP A 183 10.99 1.12 10.69
CA ASP A 183 10.53 -0.22 11.06
C ASP A 183 10.94 -1.30 10.04
N GLY A 184 11.78 -0.96 9.07
CA GLY A 184 12.17 -1.84 7.97
C GLY A 184 11.02 -2.19 6.99
N PHE A 185 9.87 -1.51 7.06
CA PHE A 185 8.72 -1.81 6.21
C PHE A 185 8.06 -0.58 5.58
N SER A 186 7.45 0.30 6.39
CA SER A 186 6.74 1.47 5.84
C SER A 186 6.71 2.70 6.75
N GLN A 187 7.18 2.63 8.00
CA GLN A 187 7.33 3.82 8.82
C GLN A 187 8.45 4.72 8.27
N PRO A 188 8.15 5.97 7.85
CA PRO A 188 9.17 6.88 7.38
C PRO A 188 10.17 7.18 8.49
N ARG A 189 11.38 7.62 8.10
CA ARG A 189 12.36 8.03 9.08
C ARG A 189 11.89 9.28 9.84
N GLY A 190 12.07 9.28 11.17
CA GLY A 190 11.56 10.34 12.04
C GLY A 190 10.13 10.08 12.52
N TRP A 191 9.60 8.87 12.30
CA TRP A 191 8.28 8.48 12.81
C TRP A 191 8.27 8.41 14.34
N ASN A 192 9.31 7.84 14.96
CA ASN A 192 9.45 7.77 16.41
C ASN A 192 10.46 8.83 16.89
N PRO A 193 10.07 9.83 17.71
CA PRO A 193 10.94 10.93 18.14
C PRO A 193 12.23 10.50 18.86
N GLY A 194 12.22 9.34 19.50
CA GLY A 194 13.38 8.79 20.22
C GLY A 194 14.29 7.89 19.37
N PHE A 195 13.97 7.65 18.10
CA PHE A 195 14.77 6.78 17.25
C PHE A 195 16.06 7.47 16.80
N LEU A 196 17.19 6.80 17.00
CA LEU A 196 18.51 7.32 16.66
C LEU A 196 19.04 6.71 15.37
N TYR A 197 19.58 7.56 14.51
CA TYR A 197 20.25 7.22 13.27
C TYR A 197 21.74 7.45 13.43
N ASN A 198 22.52 6.37 13.48
CA ASN A 198 23.96 6.42 13.76
C ASN A 198 24.30 7.19 15.05
N GLY A 199 23.47 7.04 16.09
CA GLY A 199 23.64 7.71 17.38
C GLY A 199 23.02 9.10 17.51
N PHE A 200 22.37 9.62 16.46
CA PHE A 200 21.78 10.97 16.46
C PHE A 200 20.30 10.98 16.05
N PRO A 201 19.45 11.84 16.64
CA PRO A 201 18.10 12.03 16.15
C PRO A 201 18.12 12.78 14.80
N LEU A 202 17.10 12.56 13.97
CA LEU A 202 16.91 13.41 12.79
C LEU A 202 16.40 14.79 13.20
N PRO A 203 16.89 15.88 12.58
CA PRO A 203 16.37 17.21 12.85
C PRO A 203 14.93 17.35 12.34
N PRO A 204 14.07 18.11 13.02
CA PRO A 204 12.75 18.46 12.50
C PRO A 204 12.88 19.16 11.14
N VAL A 205 12.06 18.76 10.16
CA VAL A 205 12.17 19.31 8.79
C VAL A 205 11.96 20.83 8.75
N ARG A 206 11.13 21.38 9.65
CA ARG A 206 10.92 22.83 9.77
C ARG A 206 12.16 23.55 10.25
N GLU A 207 12.93 22.95 11.15
CA GLU A 207 14.18 23.52 11.66
C GLU A 207 15.28 23.52 10.59
N VAL A 208 15.33 22.47 9.75
CA VAL A 208 16.20 22.45 8.57
C VAL A 208 15.83 23.58 7.61
N THR A 209 14.53 23.79 7.33
CA THR A 209 14.10 24.92 6.49
C THR A 209 14.56 26.25 7.08
N ARG A 210 14.29 26.48 8.37
CA ARG A 210 14.57 27.76 9.03
C ARG A 210 16.06 28.11 9.09
N HIS A 211 16.91 27.11 9.33
CA HIS A 211 18.33 27.35 9.58
C HIS A 211 19.21 27.17 8.34
N VAL A 212 18.77 26.43 7.32
CA VAL A 212 19.61 26.08 6.16
C VAL A 212 19.06 26.61 4.84
N ILE A 213 17.74 26.58 4.64
CA ILE A 213 17.13 26.84 3.33
C ILE A 213 16.57 28.27 3.24
N GLN A 214 16.03 28.79 4.34
CA GLN A 214 15.34 30.07 4.37
C GLN A 214 16.31 31.22 4.04
N VAL A 215 16.01 31.96 2.98
CA VAL A 215 16.66 33.21 2.60
C VAL A 215 15.64 34.33 2.57
N SER A 216 16.07 35.57 2.80
CA SER A 216 15.17 36.72 2.71
C SER A 216 14.94 37.08 1.23
N ASN A 217 13.75 37.58 0.90
CA ASN A 217 13.43 37.91 -0.50
C ASN A 217 14.28 39.06 -1.03
N GLU A 218 14.81 39.91 -0.13
CA GLU A 218 15.67 41.04 -0.46
C GLU A 218 17.04 40.62 -1.00
N VAL A 219 17.48 39.37 -0.76
CA VAL A 219 18.76 38.83 -1.24
C VAL A 219 18.60 37.86 -2.40
N VAL A 220 17.37 37.62 -2.88
CA VAL A 220 17.13 36.78 -4.05
C VAL A 220 17.57 37.54 -5.31
N THR A 221 18.40 36.89 -6.12
CA THR A 221 18.93 37.46 -7.37
C THR A 221 18.37 36.72 -8.57
N ASP A 222 18.16 37.44 -9.67
CA ASP A 222 17.78 36.85 -10.95
C ASP A 222 18.92 36.02 -11.55
N ASP A 223 18.56 35.01 -12.35
CA ASP A 223 19.50 34.28 -13.19
C ASP A 223 19.72 35.08 -14.49
N ASP A 224 20.97 35.46 -14.78
CA ASP A 224 21.32 36.28 -15.94
C ASP A 224 21.50 35.48 -17.25
N ARG A 225 21.39 34.15 -17.18
CA ARG A 225 21.61 33.24 -18.32
C ARG A 225 20.34 32.54 -18.79
N TYR A 226 19.42 32.27 -17.89
CA TYR A 226 18.22 31.51 -18.17
C TYR A 226 16.95 32.32 -17.93
N SER A 227 15.96 32.15 -18.82
CA SER A 227 14.64 32.71 -18.59
C SER A 227 13.81 31.82 -17.66
N ASP A 228 12.75 32.39 -17.10
CA ASP A 228 11.76 31.67 -16.27
C ASP A 228 11.16 30.44 -16.97
N LEU A 229 11.21 30.39 -18.31
CA LEU A 229 10.77 29.23 -19.07
C LEU A 229 11.52 27.95 -18.67
N LEU A 230 12.78 28.04 -18.24
CA LEU A 230 13.55 26.88 -17.79
C LEU A 230 12.86 26.18 -16.61
N MET A 231 12.43 26.95 -15.61
CA MET A 231 11.74 26.43 -14.42
C MET A 231 10.36 25.90 -14.79
N ALA A 232 9.59 26.64 -15.60
CA ALA A 232 8.26 26.21 -16.02
C ALA A 232 8.29 24.94 -16.87
N TRP A 233 9.25 24.82 -17.78
CA TRP A 233 9.45 23.63 -18.62
C TRP A 233 9.91 22.42 -17.81
N GLY A 234 10.76 22.64 -16.80
CA GLY A 234 11.14 21.60 -15.83
C GLY A 234 9.92 21.01 -15.12
N GLN A 235 9.02 21.86 -14.61
CA GLN A 235 7.77 21.40 -13.98
C GLN A 235 6.84 20.68 -14.98
N TYR A 236 6.77 21.17 -16.23
CA TYR A 236 5.97 20.51 -17.26
C TYR A 236 6.44 19.08 -17.54
N ILE A 237 7.75 18.88 -17.66
CA ILE A 237 8.33 17.54 -17.84
C ILE A 237 8.12 16.68 -16.59
N ASP A 238 8.35 17.21 -15.39
CA ASP A 238 8.13 16.48 -14.14
C ASP A 238 6.71 15.90 -14.07
N HIS A 239 5.70 16.72 -14.39
CA HIS A 239 4.31 16.31 -14.39
C HIS A 239 3.92 15.31 -15.50
N ASP A 240 4.68 15.20 -16.60
CA ASP A 240 4.50 14.16 -17.62
C ASP A 240 5.12 12.83 -17.17
N ILE A 241 6.24 12.90 -16.43
CA ILE A 241 7.03 11.71 -16.06
C ILE A 241 6.52 11.04 -14.79
N ALA A 242 6.18 11.80 -13.74
CA ALA A 242 5.88 11.22 -12.44
C ALA A 242 4.83 12.00 -11.64
N PHE A 243 3.99 11.27 -10.91
CA PHE A 243 3.11 11.83 -9.91
C PHE A 243 2.93 10.83 -8.78
N THR A 244 3.25 11.24 -7.54
CA THR A 244 3.01 10.43 -6.33
C THR A 244 1.80 11.00 -5.60
N PRO A 245 0.61 10.41 -5.75
CA PRO A 245 -0.58 10.90 -5.08
C PRO A 245 -0.45 10.75 -3.56
N GLN A 246 -0.97 11.73 -2.81
CA GLN A 246 -1.19 11.57 -1.37
C GLN A 246 -2.29 10.54 -1.11
N SER A 247 -2.32 9.99 0.11
CA SER A 247 -3.44 9.14 0.54
C SER A 247 -4.78 9.82 0.26
N THR A 248 -5.73 9.04 -0.27
CA THR A 248 -7.10 9.50 -0.52
C THR A 248 -7.86 9.78 0.77
N SER A 249 -7.36 9.30 1.91
CA SER A 249 -7.91 9.63 3.22
C SER A 249 -7.20 10.83 3.85
N LYS A 250 -7.99 11.72 4.46
CA LYS A 250 -7.53 12.79 5.36
C LYS A 250 -7.79 12.46 6.84
N ALA A 251 -8.32 11.27 7.11
CA ALA A 251 -8.47 10.73 8.45
C ALA A 251 -7.51 9.57 8.66
N ALA A 252 -6.93 9.47 9.85
CA ALA A 252 -6.12 8.34 10.28
C ALA A 252 -6.95 7.04 10.21
N PHE A 253 -6.36 5.96 9.69
CA PHE A 253 -6.99 4.65 9.65
C PHE A 253 -7.17 4.08 11.06
N GLY A 254 -6.23 4.36 11.96
CA GLY A 254 -6.42 4.19 13.40
C GLY A 254 -7.15 5.38 14.00
N GLY A 255 -8.23 5.15 14.75
CA GLY A 255 -8.89 6.21 15.54
C GLY A 255 -9.66 7.29 14.77
N GLY A 256 -9.51 7.40 13.45
CA GLY A 256 -10.30 8.33 12.62
C GLY A 256 -9.94 9.80 12.79
N ALA A 257 -8.82 10.12 13.44
CA ALA A 257 -8.39 11.50 13.67
C ALA A 257 -8.13 12.23 12.34
N ASP A 258 -8.63 13.45 12.20
CA ASP A 258 -8.35 14.29 11.03
C ASP A 258 -6.87 14.69 11.03
N CYS A 259 -6.13 14.37 9.97
CA CYS A 259 -4.70 14.68 9.86
C CYS A 259 -4.39 16.18 9.97
N GLN A 260 -5.37 17.07 9.76
CA GLN A 260 -5.21 18.51 9.96
C GLN A 260 -5.40 18.96 11.41
N MET A 261 -5.93 18.09 12.27
CA MET A 261 -6.30 18.39 13.65
C MET A 261 -5.50 17.56 14.67
N THR A 262 -4.58 16.72 14.21
CA THR A 262 -3.72 15.88 15.06
C THR A 262 -2.25 16.14 14.78
N CYS A 263 -1.45 16.09 15.83
CA CYS A 263 0.02 16.11 15.76
C CYS A 263 0.62 14.70 15.94
N GLU A 264 -0.22 13.68 16.10
CA GLU A 264 0.23 12.30 16.27
C GLU A 264 0.52 11.65 14.92
N ASN A 265 1.60 10.86 14.89
CA ASN A 265 1.96 10.04 13.74
C ASN A 265 1.04 8.82 13.69
N GLN A 266 0.12 8.80 12.73
CA GLN A 266 -0.83 7.71 12.51
C GLN A 266 -1.19 7.61 11.04
N ASN A 267 -0.98 6.48 10.37
CA ASN A 267 -1.22 6.35 8.92
C ASN A 267 -2.64 6.83 8.53
N PRO A 268 -2.81 7.75 7.55
CA PRO A 268 -1.79 8.36 6.67
C PRO A 268 -1.24 9.72 7.15
N CYS A 269 -1.55 10.13 8.37
CA CYS A 269 -1.06 11.36 8.99
C CYS A 269 0.40 11.23 9.43
N PHE A 270 1.26 12.08 8.86
CA PHE A 270 2.63 12.31 9.30
C PHE A 270 2.89 13.82 9.38
N PRO A 271 2.42 14.49 10.44
CA PRO A 271 2.48 15.94 10.57
C PRO A 271 3.93 16.45 10.72
N ILE A 272 4.19 17.60 10.12
CA ILE A 272 5.43 18.36 10.35
C ILE A 272 5.31 19.03 11.71
N GLN A 273 6.22 18.70 12.62
CA GLN A 273 6.34 19.29 13.96
C GLN A 273 7.01 20.67 13.93
#